data_AF-A0A7X4E121-F1
#
_entry.id   AF-A0A7X4E121-F1
#
_cell.length_a   1.000
_cell.length_b   1.000
_cell.length_c   1.000
_cell.angle_alpha   90.00
_cell.angle_beta   90.00
_cell.angle_gamma   90.00
#
_symmetry.space_group_name_H-M   'P 1'
#
loop_
_entity.id
_entity.type
_entity.pdbx_description
1 polymer ?
#
loop_
_entity_poly.entity_id
_entity_poly.type
_entity_poly.pdbx_seq_one_letter_code
_entity_poly.pdbx_strand_id
1 'polypeptide(L)'
;MSSTGIYRPSEGPLNQGDILVAPVARTAAADFWVPDRWDRIDQNEHIVSHPDTAAESGETHFVLSGLTLVMVTSHDCHHDKEWNAERARLIRSGHSAAQAEELAESDPTLDRTFQASPLVPLSDIEPDRRGNYEAGRVVGYFPLPEPPDRSFPPSVVDLTYRCTIDRRAITARRWCLAPQARDQLRFAIARFDSFRSFQLAETIEEAIGKSIADVSIDSTRPLAVNLILDDGSVLHLVQPPIEPEPSGRSRM
;
A
#
# COMPACT_ATOMS: atom_id res chain seq x y z
N MET A 1 -14.99 17.83 1.81
CA MET A 1 -14.43 18.02 3.17
C MET A 1 -13.64 19.31 3.19
N SER A 2 -13.76 20.15 4.22
CA SER A 2 -12.94 21.37 4.34
C SER A 2 -11.47 21.00 4.58
N SER A 3 -10.53 21.60 3.83
CA SER A 3 -9.08 21.31 3.88
C SER A 3 -8.43 21.59 5.24
N THR A 4 -9.04 22.43 6.07
CA THR A 4 -8.50 22.89 7.36
C THR A 4 -8.52 21.85 8.49
N GLY A 5 -9.15 20.68 8.30
CA GLY A 5 -9.27 19.66 9.36
C GLY A 5 -8.45 18.39 9.19
N ILE A 6 -7.92 18.13 7.99
CA ILE A 6 -7.29 16.84 7.66
C ILE A 6 -5.78 16.82 7.91
N TYR A 7 -5.10 17.95 7.76
CA TYR A 7 -3.64 18.04 7.88
C TYR A 7 -3.19 18.68 9.18
N ARG A 8 -2.02 18.25 9.66
CA ARG A 8 -1.26 18.86 10.75
C ARG A 8 0.22 18.93 10.36
N PRO A 9 0.95 19.97 10.80
CA PRO A 9 2.41 20.00 10.65
C PRO A 9 3.04 18.72 11.17
N SER A 10 4.11 18.28 10.51
CA SER A 10 4.80 17.07 10.92
C SER A 10 5.66 17.30 12.15
N GLU A 11 5.37 16.58 13.23
CA GLU A 11 6.11 16.64 14.49
C GLU A 11 6.29 15.23 15.07
N GLY A 12 7.33 15.05 15.89
CA GLY A 12 7.58 13.80 16.62
C GLY A 12 7.99 12.61 15.73
N PRO A 13 7.85 11.37 16.23
CA PRO A 13 8.22 10.16 15.49
C PRO A 13 7.31 9.95 14.27
N LEU A 14 7.72 9.01 13.41
CA LEU A 14 6.93 8.60 12.26
C LEU A 14 5.64 7.91 12.72
N ASN A 15 4.49 8.30 12.15
CA ASN A 15 3.19 7.72 12.48
C ASN A 15 2.41 7.34 11.23
N GLN A 16 1.40 6.48 11.39
CA GLN A 16 0.43 6.19 10.35
C GLN A 16 -0.25 7.47 9.86
N GLY A 17 -0.32 7.66 8.55
CA GLY A 17 -0.88 8.87 7.94
C GLY A 17 0.13 10.01 7.76
N ASP A 18 1.41 9.80 8.06
CA ASP A 18 2.44 10.75 7.67
C ASP A 18 2.64 10.75 6.16
N ILE A 19 2.74 11.95 5.57
CA ILE A 19 3.00 12.18 4.16
C ILE A 19 4.47 12.58 4.01
N LEU A 20 5.20 11.79 3.23
CA LEU A 20 6.65 11.83 3.08
C LEU A 20 7.02 11.92 1.61
N VAL A 21 8.24 12.35 1.32
CA VAL A 21 8.91 12.08 0.04
C VAL A 21 9.88 10.93 0.29
N ALA A 22 9.73 9.85 -0.47
CA ALA A 22 10.55 8.65 -0.34
C ALA A 22 10.61 7.87 -1.66
N PRO A 23 11.66 7.06 -1.88
CA PRO A 23 11.71 6.18 -3.03
C PRO A 23 10.70 5.05 -2.86
N VAL A 24 10.05 4.70 -3.95
CA VAL A 24 9.20 3.52 -4.07
C VAL A 24 9.75 2.62 -5.15
N ALA A 25 9.53 1.32 -4.98
CA ALA A 25 9.86 0.33 -5.98
C ALA A 25 8.85 -0.81 -5.94
N ARG A 26 8.63 -1.43 -7.10
CA ARG A 26 7.84 -2.66 -7.26
C ARG A 26 8.45 -3.54 -8.33
N THR A 27 8.16 -4.83 -8.25
CA THR A 27 8.45 -5.76 -9.35
C THR A 27 7.51 -5.50 -10.53
N ALA A 28 8.00 -5.78 -11.73
CA ALA A 28 7.28 -5.67 -12.99
C ALA A 28 7.46 -6.95 -13.81
N ALA A 29 6.63 -7.11 -14.84
CA ALA A 29 6.89 -8.08 -15.89
C ALA A 29 8.01 -7.57 -16.81
N ALA A 30 8.50 -8.44 -17.69
CA ALA A 30 9.63 -8.14 -18.59
C ALA A 30 9.36 -7.01 -19.58
N ASP A 31 8.08 -6.67 -19.80
CA ASP A 31 7.63 -5.57 -20.65
C ASP A 31 7.55 -4.23 -19.91
N PHE A 32 7.91 -4.21 -18.62
CA PHE A 32 7.82 -3.03 -17.75
C PHE A 32 6.45 -2.35 -17.77
N TRP A 33 5.36 -3.13 -17.91
CA TRP A 33 4.04 -2.54 -17.96
C TRP A 33 3.70 -1.73 -16.69
N VAL A 34 3.14 -0.53 -16.92
CA VAL A 34 2.71 0.43 -15.90
C VAL A 34 1.26 0.84 -16.18
N PRO A 35 0.34 0.77 -15.19
CA PRO A 35 -0.95 1.43 -15.30
C PRO A 35 -0.76 2.95 -15.42
N ASP A 36 -1.52 3.63 -16.27
CA ASP A 36 -1.40 5.09 -16.53
C ASP A 36 -1.24 5.95 -15.25
N ARG A 37 -2.02 5.63 -14.20
CA ARG A 37 -1.97 6.35 -12.91
C ARG A 37 -0.66 6.20 -12.13
N TRP A 38 0.18 5.22 -12.48
CA TRP A 38 1.48 4.95 -11.86
C TRP A 38 2.64 5.40 -12.73
N ASP A 39 2.41 5.87 -13.95
CA ASP A 39 3.47 6.33 -14.88
C ASP A 39 4.40 7.37 -14.23
N ARG A 40 3.83 8.29 -13.46
CA ARG A 40 4.59 9.32 -12.74
C ARG A 40 5.33 8.81 -11.50
N ILE A 41 4.96 7.63 -11.01
CA ILE A 41 5.55 7.00 -9.83
C ILE A 41 6.69 6.07 -10.27
N ASP A 42 6.44 5.24 -11.28
CA ASP A 42 7.33 4.21 -11.81
C ASP A 42 8.27 4.78 -12.88
N GLN A 43 9.07 5.78 -12.50
CA GLN A 43 9.87 6.61 -13.42
C GLN A 43 11.11 5.91 -14.01
N ASN A 44 11.59 4.84 -13.37
CA ASN A 44 12.85 4.20 -13.72
C ASN A 44 12.69 2.68 -13.80
N GLU A 45 13.18 2.10 -14.90
CA GLU A 45 13.22 0.68 -15.17
C GLU A 45 14.60 0.10 -14.80
N HIS A 46 14.59 -1.05 -14.13
CA HIS A 46 15.79 -1.76 -13.72
C HIS A 46 15.67 -3.24 -14.03
N ILE A 47 16.79 -3.82 -14.47
CA ILE A 47 16.96 -5.26 -14.64
C ILE A 47 17.96 -5.71 -13.57
N VAL A 48 17.50 -6.54 -12.64
CA VAL A 48 18.30 -7.08 -11.56
C VAL A 48 18.53 -8.56 -11.82
N SER A 49 19.78 -8.93 -12.08
CA SER A 49 20.18 -10.34 -12.24
C SER A 49 20.81 -10.83 -10.94
N HIS A 50 20.36 -11.97 -10.43
CA HIS A 50 21.03 -12.65 -9.31
C HIS A 50 22.13 -13.58 -9.84
N PRO A 51 23.42 -13.29 -9.59
CA PRO A 51 24.50 -14.13 -10.10
C PRO A 51 24.66 -15.48 -9.36
N ASP A 52 24.08 -15.64 -8.16
CA ASP A 52 24.43 -16.74 -7.24
C ASP A 52 23.28 -17.69 -6.84
N THR A 53 22.11 -17.64 -7.50
CA THR A 53 21.09 -18.67 -7.27
C THR A 53 21.44 -19.92 -8.09
N ALA A 54 21.67 -21.04 -7.40
CA ALA A 54 21.98 -22.36 -7.98
C ALA A 54 20.84 -22.98 -8.83
N ALA A 55 19.84 -22.19 -9.21
CA ALA A 55 18.84 -22.57 -10.19
C ALA A 55 19.39 -22.29 -11.59
N GLU A 56 19.35 -23.28 -12.48
CA GLU A 56 19.94 -23.29 -13.83
C GLU A 56 19.34 -22.26 -14.83
N SER A 57 18.68 -21.22 -14.34
CA SER A 57 18.28 -20.04 -15.09
C SER A 57 18.54 -18.83 -14.22
N GLY A 58 19.51 -17.99 -14.58
CA GLY A 58 19.78 -16.74 -13.87
C GLY A 58 18.50 -15.92 -13.74
N GLU A 59 17.93 -15.90 -12.54
CA GLU A 59 16.64 -15.27 -12.30
C GLU A 59 16.82 -13.77 -12.47
N THR A 60 16.11 -13.23 -13.45
CA THR A 60 16.14 -11.81 -13.80
C THR A 60 14.85 -11.20 -13.30
N HIS A 61 14.97 -10.21 -12.42
CA HIS A 61 13.85 -9.43 -11.93
C HIS A 61 13.80 -8.09 -12.64
N PHE A 62 12.61 -7.72 -13.07
CA PHE A 62 12.32 -6.41 -13.62
C PHE A 62 11.72 -5.57 -12.50
N VAL A 63 12.30 -4.39 -12.25
CA VAL A 63 11.92 -3.52 -11.15
C VAL A 63 11.63 -2.13 -11.69
N LEU A 64 10.50 -1.58 -11.28
CA LEU A 64 10.15 -0.19 -11.51
C LEU A 64 10.33 0.60 -10.22
N SER A 65 10.82 1.83 -10.33
CA SER A 65 11.05 2.68 -9.17
C SER A 65 10.96 4.18 -9.46
N GLY A 66 10.74 4.97 -8.43
CA GLY A 66 10.82 6.42 -8.53
C GLY A 66 10.76 7.10 -7.16
N LEU A 67 10.94 8.42 -7.17
CA LEU A 67 10.83 9.26 -5.98
C LEU A 67 9.48 9.97 -6.03
N THR A 68 8.64 9.75 -5.02
CA THR A 68 7.28 10.31 -4.99
C THR A 68 6.84 10.68 -3.58
N LEU A 69 5.68 11.34 -3.49
CA LEU A 69 4.96 11.49 -2.23
C LEU A 69 4.31 10.17 -1.85
N VAL A 70 4.50 9.75 -0.61
CA VAL A 70 3.91 8.55 -0.05
C VAL A 70 3.23 8.86 1.27
N MET A 71 2.23 8.06 1.64
CA MET A 71 1.63 8.06 2.96
C MET A 71 2.05 6.79 3.71
N VAL A 72 2.49 6.94 4.96
CA VAL A 72 2.72 5.81 5.86
C VAL A 72 1.41 5.10 6.13
N THR A 73 1.33 3.81 5.81
CA THR A 73 0.13 2.99 5.97
C THR A 73 0.27 1.94 7.06
N SER A 74 1.50 1.58 7.46
CA SER A 74 1.72 0.76 8.65
C SER A 74 1.15 1.42 9.90
N HIS A 75 0.55 0.62 10.78
CA HIS A 75 0.03 1.10 12.05
C HIS A 75 1.16 1.51 13.00
N ASP A 76 0.89 2.44 13.92
CA ASP A 76 1.88 2.99 14.86
C ASP A 76 2.60 1.89 15.66
N CYS A 77 1.90 0.82 16.07
CA CYS A 77 2.52 -0.33 16.76
C CYS A 77 3.55 -1.11 15.94
N HIS A 78 3.58 -0.96 14.61
CA HIS A 78 4.59 -1.57 13.76
C HIS A 78 5.94 -0.85 13.88
N HIS A 79 5.95 0.40 14.34
CA HIS A 79 7.11 1.26 14.37
C HIS A 79 8.06 1.04 15.54
N ASP A 80 7.61 0.31 16.57
CA ASP A 80 8.36 0.08 17.81
C ASP A 80 8.43 -1.42 18.17
N LYS A 81 8.11 -2.32 17.23
CA LYS A 81 7.95 -3.74 17.56
C LYS A 81 9.30 -4.38 17.88
N GLU A 82 10.28 -4.16 17.02
CA GLU A 82 11.64 -4.70 17.18
C GLU A 82 12.33 -4.02 18.35
N TRP A 83 12.15 -2.70 18.49
CA TRP A 83 12.61 -1.94 19.66
C TRP A 83 12.06 -2.49 20.97
N ASN A 84 10.74 -2.74 21.06
CA ASN A 84 10.12 -3.29 22.27
C ASN A 84 10.63 -4.70 22.58
N ALA A 85 10.80 -5.53 21.54
CA ALA A 85 11.33 -6.88 21.70
C ALA A 85 12.78 -6.86 22.22
N GLU A 86 13.61 -5.96 21.68
CA GLU A 86 15.00 -5.81 22.07
C GLU A 86 15.14 -5.23 23.48
N ARG A 87 14.40 -4.18 23.80
CA ARG A 87 14.33 -3.63 25.17
C ARG A 87 13.93 -4.72 26.17
N ALA A 88 12.93 -5.54 25.85
CA ALA A 88 12.51 -6.64 26.72
C ALA A 88 13.60 -7.73 26.85
N ARG A 89 14.34 -8.02 25.76
CA ARG A 89 15.49 -8.94 25.78
C ARG A 89 16.61 -8.42 26.69
N LEU A 90 16.94 -7.14 26.57
CA LEU A 90 17.98 -6.47 27.36
C LEU A 90 17.65 -6.47 28.85
N ILE A 91 16.41 -6.19 29.24
CA ILE A 91 15.95 -6.30 30.63
C ILE A 91 16.10 -7.74 31.15
N ARG A 92 15.68 -8.74 30.38
CA ARG A 92 15.84 -10.16 30.77
C ARG A 92 17.31 -10.58 30.90
N SER A 93 18.21 -9.94 30.15
CA SER A 93 19.65 -10.18 30.23
C SER A 93 20.35 -9.47 31.40
N GLY A 94 19.61 -8.74 32.24
CA GLY A 94 20.12 -8.11 33.46
C GLY A 94 20.41 -6.63 33.36
N HIS A 95 20.10 -5.97 32.23
CA HIS A 95 20.18 -4.51 32.12
C HIS A 95 19.03 -3.85 32.90
N SER A 96 19.30 -2.68 33.47
CA SER A 96 18.22 -1.84 34.01
C SER A 96 17.29 -1.36 32.89
N ALA A 97 16.05 -0.97 33.22
CA ALA A 97 15.09 -0.47 32.23
C ALA A 97 15.62 0.74 31.45
N ALA A 98 16.33 1.66 32.12
CA ALA A 98 16.92 2.84 31.48
C ALA A 98 18.06 2.48 30.51
N GLN A 99 18.95 1.56 30.90
CA GLN A 99 20.02 1.08 30.02
C GLN A 99 19.47 0.30 28.82
N ALA A 100 18.44 -0.51 29.03
CA ALA A 100 17.80 -1.27 27.96
C ALA A 100 17.13 -0.35 26.93
N GLU A 101 16.53 0.75 27.38
CA GLU A 101 15.94 1.79 26.54
C GLU A 101 17.01 2.52 25.72
N GLU A 102 18.09 2.99 26.36
CA GLU A 102 19.19 3.66 25.66
C GLU A 102 19.87 2.75 24.62
N LEU A 103 20.11 1.49 24.95
CA LEU A 103 20.71 0.52 24.02
C LEU A 103 19.80 0.21 22.84
N ALA A 104 18.50 -0.01 23.07
CA ALA A 104 17.54 -0.25 21.99
C ALA A 104 17.38 0.98 21.08
N GLU A 105 17.36 2.19 21.66
CA GLU A 105 17.30 3.44 20.90
C GLU A 105 18.56 3.67 20.05
N SER A 106 19.70 3.19 20.53
CA SER A 106 20.98 3.30 19.82
C SER A 106 21.16 2.30 18.68
N ASP A 107 20.33 1.25 18.59
CA ASP A 107 20.41 0.25 17.53
C ASP A 107 19.64 0.75 16.30
N PRO A 108 20.35 1.15 15.23
CA PRO A 108 19.72 1.79 14.10
C PRO A 108 19.20 0.77 13.07
N THR A 109 19.20 -0.53 13.43
CA THR A 109 18.66 -1.63 12.64
C THR A 109 17.22 -1.98 13.01
N LEU A 110 16.77 -1.59 14.20
CA LEU A 110 15.43 -1.89 14.70
C LEU A 110 14.36 -1.05 14.00
N ASP A 111 13.25 -1.70 13.64
CA ASP A 111 12.07 -1.11 13.00
C ASP A 111 12.45 -0.26 11.77
N ARG A 112 13.49 -0.68 11.04
CA ARG A 112 14.13 0.10 9.98
C ARG A 112 13.22 0.36 8.79
N THR A 113 12.18 -0.45 8.61
CA THR A 113 11.28 -0.35 7.47
C THR A 113 9.84 -0.09 7.90
N PHE A 114 9.05 0.47 7.00
CA PHE A 114 7.63 0.67 7.18
C PHE A 114 6.87 0.49 5.88
N GLN A 115 5.55 0.27 5.99
CA GLN A 115 4.67 0.20 4.82
C GLN A 115 4.16 1.59 4.47
N ALA A 116 4.16 1.90 3.18
CA ALA A 116 3.62 3.12 2.64
C ALA A 116 2.87 2.88 1.33
N SER A 117 2.10 3.87 0.91
CA SER A 117 1.39 3.89 -0.36
C SER A 117 1.55 5.25 -1.03
N PRO A 118 1.81 5.31 -2.35
CA PRO A 118 2.04 6.55 -3.05
C PRO A 118 0.78 7.39 -3.18
N LEU A 119 0.98 8.71 -3.30
CA LEU A 119 -0.06 9.66 -3.66
C LEU A 119 -0.15 9.75 -5.19
N VAL A 120 -1.37 9.64 -5.71
CA VAL A 120 -1.70 9.82 -7.12
C VAL A 120 -2.53 11.09 -7.25
N PRO A 121 -2.07 12.10 -8.01
CA PRO A 121 -2.87 13.28 -8.33
C PRO A 121 -4.19 12.90 -8.99
N LEU A 122 -5.28 13.58 -8.61
CA LEU A 122 -6.59 13.35 -9.24
C LEU A 122 -6.60 13.71 -10.73
N SER A 123 -5.67 14.55 -11.19
CA SER A 123 -5.47 14.84 -12.62
C SER A 123 -5.13 13.60 -13.44
N ASP A 124 -4.52 12.60 -12.81
CA ASP A 124 -4.03 11.39 -13.46
C ASP A 124 -5.10 10.29 -13.46
N ILE A 125 -6.30 10.61 -12.95
CA ILE A 125 -7.50 9.78 -12.98
C ILE A 125 -8.46 10.32 -14.05
N GLU A 126 -9.23 9.43 -14.68
CA GLU A 126 -10.17 9.78 -15.73
C GLU A 126 -11.22 10.80 -15.22
N PRO A 127 -11.50 11.90 -15.95
CA PRO A 127 -12.33 13.00 -15.48
C PRO A 127 -13.71 12.60 -14.96
N ASP A 128 -14.35 11.61 -15.57
CA ASP A 128 -15.68 11.09 -15.22
C ASP A 128 -15.69 10.30 -13.91
N ARG A 129 -14.52 9.83 -13.44
CA ARG A 129 -14.39 9.02 -12.21
C ARG A 129 -13.90 9.82 -11.02
N ARG A 130 -13.24 10.97 -11.22
CA ARG A 130 -12.61 11.79 -10.17
C ARG A 130 -13.51 12.06 -8.96
N GLY A 131 -14.79 12.37 -9.20
CA GLY A 131 -15.74 12.65 -8.12
C GLY A 131 -15.94 11.50 -7.13
N ASN A 132 -15.84 10.24 -7.58
CA ASN A 132 -15.94 9.08 -6.70
C ASN A 132 -14.68 8.90 -5.85
N TYR A 133 -13.50 9.19 -6.42
CA TYR A 133 -12.23 9.17 -5.70
C TYR A 133 -12.18 10.28 -4.65
N GLU A 134 -12.54 11.51 -5.00
CA GLU A 134 -12.63 12.64 -4.06
C GLU A 134 -13.60 12.37 -2.90
N ALA A 135 -14.72 11.70 -3.18
CA ALA A 135 -15.71 11.35 -2.18
C ALA A 135 -15.32 10.13 -1.31
N GLY A 136 -14.18 9.48 -1.58
CA GLY A 136 -13.74 8.29 -0.84
C GLY A 136 -14.62 7.05 -1.07
N ARG A 137 -15.33 6.98 -2.20
CA ARG A 137 -16.24 5.88 -2.54
C ARG A 137 -15.51 4.67 -3.15
N VAL A 138 -14.33 4.90 -3.72
CA VAL A 138 -13.55 3.85 -4.38
C VAL A 138 -12.72 3.08 -3.35
N VAL A 139 -12.97 1.77 -3.24
CA VAL A 139 -12.20 0.86 -2.38
C VAL A 139 -10.74 0.80 -2.83
N GLY A 140 -9.80 0.76 -1.88
CA GLY A 140 -8.37 0.75 -2.17
C GLY A 140 -7.78 2.15 -2.37
N TYR A 141 -8.55 3.20 -2.16
CA TYR A 141 -8.09 4.58 -2.27
C TYR A 141 -8.52 5.40 -1.05
N PHE A 142 -7.66 6.32 -0.63
CA PHE A 142 -7.96 7.28 0.43
C PHE A 142 -7.85 8.72 -0.08
N PRO A 143 -8.92 9.53 -0.04
CA PRO A 143 -8.91 10.88 -0.59
C PRO A 143 -8.10 11.85 0.24
N LEU A 144 -7.34 12.70 -0.47
CA LEU A 144 -6.57 13.80 0.09
C LEU A 144 -6.92 15.11 -0.62
N PRO A 145 -7.59 16.07 0.06
CA PRO A 145 -7.80 17.39 -0.51
C PRO A 145 -6.46 18.15 -0.59
N GLU A 146 -6.43 19.27 -1.30
CA GLU A 146 -5.22 20.12 -1.35
C GLU A 146 -4.80 20.56 0.07
N PRO A 147 -3.51 20.46 0.43
CA PRO A 147 -2.99 20.94 1.70
C PRO A 147 -2.97 22.48 1.75
N PRO A 148 -2.98 23.10 2.96
CA PRO A 148 -3.03 24.55 3.11
C PRO A 148 -1.88 25.30 2.41
N ASP A 149 -0.70 24.69 2.33
CA ASP A 149 0.50 25.24 1.69
C ASP A 149 0.57 24.96 0.17
N ARG A 150 -0.40 24.22 -0.38
CA ARG A 150 -0.43 23.77 -1.78
C ARG A 150 0.83 23.00 -2.21
N SER A 151 1.46 22.29 -1.27
CA SER A 151 2.66 21.49 -1.55
C SER A 151 2.43 20.33 -2.54
N PHE A 152 1.18 19.89 -2.71
CA PHE A 152 0.76 18.92 -3.73
C PHE A 152 -0.70 19.16 -4.13
N PRO A 153 -1.13 18.78 -5.35
CA PRO A 153 -2.52 18.94 -5.78
C PRO A 153 -3.47 17.99 -5.03
N PRO A 154 -4.79 18.18 -5.10
CA PRO A 154 -5.76 17.17 -4.69
C PRO A 154 -5.39 15.78 -5.26
N SER A 155 -5.30 14.80 -4.37
CA SER A 155 -4.73 13.49 -4.65
C SER A 155 -5.52 12.38 -3.96
N VAL A 156 -5.22 11.14 -4.30
CA VAL A 156 -5.59 9.96 -3.51
C VAL A 156 -4.36 9.20 -3.11
N VAL A 157 -4.39 8.55 -1.95
CA VAL A 157 -3.41 7.51 -1.62
C VAL A 157 -3.88 6.23 -2.28
N ASP A 158 -3.06 5.64 -3.13
CA ASP A 158 -3.35 4.35 -3.79
C ASP A 158 -2.92 3.21 -2.87
N LEU A 159 -3.85 2.69 -2.06
CA LEU A 159 -3.60 1.58 -1.14
C LEU A 159 -3.38 0.25 -1.86
N THR A 160 -3.63 0.18 -3.17
CA THR A 160 -3.35 -0.99 -4.00
C THR A 160 -1.87 -1.10 -4.34
N TYR A 161 -1.16 0.03 -4.39
CA TYR A 161 0.30 0.12 -4.46
C TYR A 161 0.86 0.19 -3.03
N ARG A 162 1.23 -0.96 -2.46
CA ARG A 162 1.92 -1.02 -1.17
C ARG A 162 3.40 -1.24 -1.40
N CYS A 163 4.23 -0.40 -0.79
CA CYS A 163 5.67 -0.53 -0.81
C CYS A 163 6.23 -0.52 0.60
N THR A 164 7.36 -1.23 0.76
CA THR A 164 8.15 -1.22 1.99
C THR A 164 9.29 -0.23 1.81
N ILE A 165 9.40 0.73 2.71
CA ILE A 165 10.37 1.82 2.63
C ILE A 165 11.30 1.75 3.83
N ASP A 166 12.60 1.90 3.57
CA ASP A 166 13.61 2.12 4.62
C ASP A 166 13.48 3.54 5.18
N ARG A 167 13.38 3.68 6.50
CA ARG A 167 13.32 4.98 7.20
C ARG A 167 14.45 5.92 6.81
N ARG A 168 15.63 5.39 6.49
CA ARG A 168 16.79 6.20 6.06
C ARG A 168 16.67 6.71 4.64
N ALA A 169 15.76 6.17 3.85
CA ALA A 169 15.51 6.60 2.48
C ALA A 169 14.51 7.78 2.40
N ILE A 170 13.92 8.20 3.53
CA ILE A 170 13.03 9.35 3.59
C ILE A 170 13.83 10.62 3.29
N THR A 171 13.43 11.36 2.25
CA THR A 171 14.11 12.59 1.85
C THR A 171 13.47 13.83 2.49
N ALA A 172 12.17 13.78 2.77
CA ALA A 172 11.45 14.85 3.46
C ALA A 172 10.16 14.33 4.10
N ARG A 173 9.79 14.89 5.25
CA ARG A 173 8.46 14.74 5.85
C ARG A 173 7.70 16.05 5.63
N ARG A 174 6.46 15.97 5.14
CA ARG A 174 5.68 17.15 4.73
C ARG A 174 4.53 17.43 5.69
N TRP A 175 3.65 16.45 5.84
CA TRP A 175 2.39 16.61 6.57
C TRP A 175 2.07 15.35 7.36
N CYS A 176 1.21 15.49 8.35
CA CYS A 176 0.63 14.38 9.09
C CYS A 176 -0.89 14.49 9.03
N LEU A 177 -1.57 13.35 8.98
CA LEU A 177 -3.03 13.34 9.13
C LEU A 177 -3.42 13.71 10.57
N ALA A 178 -4.45 14.56 10.69
CA ALA A 178 -5.14 14.80 11.95
C ALA A 178 -5.76 13.49 12.48
N PRO A 179 -5.96 13.34 13.81
CA PRO A 179 -6.49 12.11 14.41
C PRO A 179 -7.75 11.56 13.74
N GLN A 180 -8.74 12.41 13.47
CA GLN A 180 -9.98 12.00 12.80
C GLN A 180 -9.74 11.47 11.39
N ALA A 181 -8.80 12.05 10.65
CA ALA A 181 -8.44 11.59 9.32
C ALA A 181 -7.62 10.29 9.36
N ARG A 182 -6.80 10.08 10.40
CA ARG A 182 -6.13 8.79 10.64
C ARG A 182 -7.14 7.67 10.89
N ASP A 183 -8.23 7.95 11.61
CA ASP A 183 -9.29 6.95 11.82
C ASP A 183 -10.00 6.60 10.49
N GLN A 184 -10.22 7.59 9.63
CA GLN A 184 -10.75 7.36 8.28
C GLN A 184 -9.77 6.55 7.41
N LEU A 185 -8.46 6.83 7.50
CA LEU A 185 -7.43 6.05 6.82
C LEU A 185 -7.44 4.60 7.31
N ARG A 186 -7.49 4.36 8.62
CA ARG A 186 -7.57 3.02 9.20
C ARG A 186 -8.81 2.28 8.72
N PHE A 187 -9.96 2.97 8.65
CA PHE A 187 -11.17 2.40 8.08
C PHE A 187 -11.00 2.05 6.59
N ALA A 188 -10.37 2.91 5.80
CA ALA A 188 -10.10 2.65 4.38
C ALA A 188 -9.15 1.46 4.17
N ILE A 189 -8.10 1.34 4.98
CA ILE A 189 -7.17 0.21 4.99
C ILE A 189 -7.92 -1.08 5.37
N ALA A 190 -8.66 -1.07 6.47
CA ALA A 190 -9.42 -2.24 6.93
C ALA A 190 -10.47 -2.68 5.90
N ARG A 191 -11.20 -1.72 5.30
CA ARG A 191 -12.15 -1.98 4.22
C ARG A 191 -11.44 -2.65 3.05
N PHE A 192 -10.31 -2.11 2.60
CA PHE A 192 -9.55 -2.70 1.51
C PHE A 192 -8.99 -4.09 1.82
N ASP A 193 -8.44 -4.29 3.02
CA ASP A 193 -7.91 -5.59 3.45
C ASP A 193 -9.01 -6.65 3.56
N SER A 194 -10.21 -6.27 4.03
CA SER A 194 -11.36 -7.17 4.09
C SER A 194 -11.84 -7.65 2.71
N PHE A 195 -11.62 -6.85 1.67
CA PHE A 195 -11.90 -7.26 0.28
C PHE A 195 -10.81 -8.17 -0.31
N ARG A 196 -9.59 -8.13 0.24
CA ARG A 196 -8.50 -9.02 -0.17
C ARG A 196 -8.58 -10.39 0.50
N SER A 197 -9.12 -10.48 1.71
CA SER A 197 -9.17 -11.74 2.45
C SER A 197 -10.35 -12.60 2.02
N PHE A 198 -10.11 -13.62 1.20
CA PHE A 198 -10.18 -15.05 1.59
C PHE A 198 -10.34 -15.98 0.37
N GLN A 199 -11.13 -15.63 -0.65
CA GLN A 199 -11.40 -16.55 -1.76
C GLN A 199 -10.35 -16.50 -2.88
N LEU A 200 -9.77 -15.33 -3.14
CA LEU A 200 -8.90 -15.15 -4.31
C LEU A 200 -7.50 -15.74 -4.11
N ALA A 201 -6.94 -15.66 -2.91
CA ALA A 201 -5.59 -16.15 -2.63
C ALA A 201 -5.51 -17.69 -2.73
N GLU A 202 -6.47 -18.40 -2.13
CA GLU A 202 -6.58 -19.87 -2.21
C GLU A 202 -6.78 -20.33 -3.66
N THR A 203 -7.66 -19.66 -4.41
CA THR A 203 -7.90 -19.97 -5.83
C THR A 203 -6.68 -19.69 -6.71
N ILE A 204 -5.92 -18.62 -6.43
CA ILE A 204 -4.66 -18.33 -7.13
C ILE A 204 -3.62 -19.41 -6.82
N GLU A 205 -3.44 -19.80 -5.55
CA GLU A 205 -2.51 -20.85 -5.14
C GLU A 205 -2.81 -22.19 -5.82
N GLU A 206 -4.08 -22.57 -5.93
CA GLU A 206 -4.51 -23.78 -6.67
C GLU A 206 -4.23 -23.73 -8.18
N ALA A 207 -4.06 -22.53 -8.73
CA ALA A 207 -3.77 -22.30 -10.14
C ALA A 207 -2.28 -22.11 -10.46
N ILE A 208 -1.41 -22.00 -9.45
CA ILE A 208 0.04 -21.87 -9.65
C ILE A 208 0.57 -23.13 -10.38
N GLY A 209 1.26 -22.92 -11.50
CA GLY A 209 1.83 -24.00 -12.32
C GLY A 209 0.93 -24.49 -13.46
N LYS A 210 -0.27 -23.92 -13.61
CA LYS A 210 -1.22 -24.23 -14.71
C LYS A 210 -1.19 -23.13 -15.78
N SER A 211 -1.50 -23.48 -17.02
CA SER A 211 -1.61 -22.51 -18.12
C SER A 211 -3.06 -22.10 -18.40
N ILE A 212 -3.26 -20.85 -18.84
CA ILE A 212 -4.59 -20.34 -19.20
C ILE A 212 -4.92 -20.86 -20.61
N ALA A 213 -6.00 -21.63 -20.72
CA ALA A 213 -6.50 -22.18 -21.97
C ALA A 213 -7.52 -21.25 -22.66
N ASP A 214 -8.36 -20.57 -21.88
CA ASP A 214 -9.39 -19.65 -22.40
C ASP A 214 -9.79 -18.60 -21.36
N VAL A 215 -10.40 -17.50 -21.81
CA VAL A 215 -10.85 -16.39 -20.96
C VAL A 215 -12.26 -15.99 -21.35
N SER A 216 -13.18 -15.99 -20.38
CA SER A 216 -14.53 -15.46 -20.56
C SER A 216 -14.84 -14.34 -19.58
N ILE A 217 -15.64 -13.38 -20.02
CA ILE A 217 -16.05 -12.23 -19.21
C ILE A 217 -17.54 -12.40 -18.89
N ASP A 218 -17.84 -12.54 -17.61
CA ASP A 218 -19.20 -12.43 -17.08
C ASP A 218 -19.48 -10.96 -16.76
N SER A 219 -20.32 -10.34 -17.59
CA SER A 219 -20.73 -8.94 -17.46
C SER A 219 -21.92 -8.74 -16.52
N THR A 220 -22.39 -9.77 -15.83
CA THR A 220 -23.40 -9.60 -14.77
C THR A 220 -22.76 -8.89 -13.58
N ARG A 221 -23.49 -8.01 -12.87
CA ARG A 221 -22.93 -7.27 -11.72
C ARG A 221 -22.66 -8.24 -10.55
N PRO A 222 -21.44 -8.34 -9.98
CA PRO A 222 -20.19 -7.68 -10.34
C PRO A 222 -19.44 -8.37 -11.49
N LEU A 223 -18.78 -7.56 -12.34
CA LEU A 223 -18.01 -8.04 -13.49
C LEU A 223 -16.98 -9.08 -13.05
N ALA A 224 -17.08 -10.29 -13.57
CA ALA A 224 -16.17 -11.38 -13.30
C ALA A 224 -15.45 -11.81 -14.57
N VAL A 225 -14.16 -12.06 -14.47
CA VAL A 225 -13.33 -12.66 -15.51
C VAL A 225 -13.08 -14.09 -15.10
N ASN A 226 -13.50 -15.04 -15.91
CA ASN A 226 -13.27 -16.45 -15.69
C ASN A 226 -12.08 -16.88 -16.56
N LEU A 227 -10.99 -17.29 -15.92
CA LEU A 227 -9.85 -17.91 -16.59
C LEU A 227 -10.06 -19.43 -16.59
N ILE A 228 -10.21 -20.04 -17.75
CA ILE A 228 -10.27 -21.50 -17.87
C ILE A 228 -8.83 -21.99 -18.01
N LEU A 229 -8.41 -22.88 -17.13
CA LEU A 229 -7.07 -23.46 -17.11
C LEU A 229 -7.01 -24.73 -17.98
N ASP A 230 -5.80 -25.15 -18.33
CA ASP A 230 -5.51 -26.32 -19.17
C ASP A 230 -6.07 -27.65 -18.61
N ASP A 231 -6.22 -27.78 -17.31
CA ASP A 231 -6.85 -28.91 -16.63
C ASP A 231 -8.39 -28.84 -16.60
N GLY A 232 -8.98 -27.79 -17.18
CA GLY A 232 -10.40 -27.52 -17.22
C GLY A 232 -10.96 -26.85 -15.96
N SER A 233 -10.13 -26.53 -14.96
CA SER A 233 -10.55 -25.72 -13.81
C SER A 233 -10.78 -24.27 -14.21
N VAL A 234 -11.64 -23.57 -13.47
CA VAL A 234 -12.02 -22.19 -13.78
C VAL A 234 -11.67 -21.29 -12.60
N LEU A 235 -10.81 -20.31 -12.86
CA LEU A 235 -10.42 -19.30 -11.89
C LEU A 235 -11.28 -18.05 -12.07
N HIS A 236 -12.10 -17.76 -11.07
CA HIS A 236 -13.02 -16.62 -11.07
C HIS A 236 -12.34 -15.37 -10.49
N LEU A 237 -11.89 -14.49 -11.37
CA LEU A 237 -11.36 -13.16 -11.02
C LEU A 237 -12.50 -12.14 -11.01
N VAL A 238 -12.99 -11.80 -9.83
CA VAL A 238 -13.97 -10.72 -9.69
C VAL A 238 -13.23 -9.37 -9.71
N GLN A 239 -13.65 -8.43 -10.56
CA GLN A 239 -13.11 -7.06 -10.53
C GLN A 239 -13.44 -6.40 -9.17
N PRO A 240 -12.63 -5.45 -8.66
CA PRO A 240 -12.82 -4.89 -7.32
C PRO A 240 -14.22 -4.28 -7.13
N PRO A 241 -14.70 -4.24 -5.88
CA PRO A 241 -16.11 -4.31 -5.55
C PRO A 241 -16.85 -3.00 -5.78
N ILE A 242 -18.08 -3.11 -6.26
CA ILE A 242 -19.13 -2.09 -6.07
C ILE A 242 -19.41 -1.99 -4.56
N GLU A 243 -19.74 -0.79 -4.05
CA GLU A 243 -20.23 -0.64 -2.68
C GLU A 243 -21.30 -1.69 -2.38
N PRO A 244 -21.26 -2.40 -1.24
CA PRO A 244 -22.40 -3.20 -0.83
C PRO A 244 -23.61 -2.27 -0.82
N GLU A 245 -24.69 -2.66 -1.50
CA GLU A 245 -25.94 -1.89 -1.43
C GLU A 245 -26.30 -1.70 0.05
N PRO A 246 -26.93 -0.57 0.43
CA PRO A 246 -27.31 -0.30 1.80
C PRO A 246 -28.46 -1.22 2.23
N SER A 247 -28.23 -2.52 2.30
CA SER A 247 -29.09 -3.49 2.98
C SER A 247 -28.73 -3.51 4.46
N GLY A 248 -28.80 -2.35 5.10
CA GLY A 248 -29.00 -2.32 6.54
C GLY A 248 -30.35 -2.96 6.84
N ARG A 249 -30.43 -3.81 7.87
CA ARG A 249 -31.72 -4.29 8.39
C ARG A 249 -32.61 -3.08 8.62
N SER A 250 -33.74 -3.01 7.91
CA SER A 250 -34.85 -2.17 8.34
C SER A 250 -35.17 -2.58 9.77
N ARG A 251 -34.93 -1.66 10.72
CA ARG A 251 -35.54 -1.79 12.03
C ARG A 251 -37.04 -1.73 11.80
N MET A 252 -37.72 -2.86 11.97
CA MET A 252 -39.08 -2.84 12.48
C MET A 252 -39.05 -2.32 13.91
#